data_AF-A0A7M3LVR8-F1
#
_entry.id   AF-A0A7M3LVR8-F1
#
_cell.length_a   1.000
_cell.length_b   1.000
_cell.length_c   1.000
_cell.angle_alpha   90.00
_cell.angle_beta   90.00
_cell.angle_gamma   90.00
#
_symmetry.space_group_name_H-M   'P 1'
#
loop_
_entity.id
_entity.type
_entity.pdbx_description
1 polymer ?
#
loop_
_entity_poly.entity_id
_entity_poly.type
_entity_poly.pdbx_seq_one_letter_code
_entity_poly.pdbx_strand_id
1 'polypeptide(L)'
;MTTRTMAAQAEVREALVALLTEFEGLPLAAISLCAIYTNRIELTLHSINSTFADFEAWREALRIPSGAVETRTFDQTLALQAEGSLLGSTVELVAYGPLLSAIATETVAA
;
A
#
# COMPACT_ATOMS: atom_id res chain seq x y z
N MET A 1 30.23 -10.59 -6.59
CA MET A 1 28.87 -10.36 -7.12
C MET A 1 28.02 -11.51 -6.62
N THR A 2 27.15 -11.27 -5.63
CA THR A 2 26.36 -12.34 -5.00
C THR A 2 25.16 -12.64 -5.90
N THR A 3 25.03 -13.88 -6.38
CA THR A 3 23.87 -14.29 -7.18
C THR A 3 22.62 -14.21 -6.31
N ARG A 4 21.69 -13.32 -6.68
CA ARG A 4 20.38 -13.20 -6.03
C ARG A 4 19.44 -14.24 -6.63
N THR A 5 18.76 -15.00 -5.79
CA THR A 5 17.82 -16.04 -6.21
C THR A 5 16.46 -15.83 -5.56
N MET A 6 15.44 -16.55 -6.03
CA MET A 6 14.11 -16.56 -5.43
C MET A 6 14.10 -16.93 -3.94
N ALA A 7 15.12 -17.64 -3.45
CA ALA A 7 15.23 -17.99 -2.04
C ALA A 7 15.25 -16.76 -1.12
N ALA A 8 15.74 -15.62 -1.60
CA ALA A 8 15.74 -14.38 -0.83
C ALA A 8 14.33 -13.83 -0.56
N GLN A 9 13.34 -14.17 -1.40
CA GLN A 9 11.93 -13.79 -1.20
C GLN A 9 11.14 -14.85 -0.42
N ALA A 10 11.75 -15.96 -0.01
CA ALA A 10 11.06 -16.97 0.78
C ALA A 10 10.63 -16.42 2.16
N GLU A 11 11.29 -15.37 2.65
CA GLU A 11 11.00 -14.71 3.92
C GLU A 11 9.60 -14.08 3.96
N VAL A 12 9.09 -13.59 2.81
CA VAL A 12 7.76 -12.97 2.74
C VAL A 12 6.61 -13.96 2.56
N ARG A 13 6.90 -15.26 2.40
CA ARG A 13 5.89 -16.26 2.04
C ARG A 13 4.76 -16.32 3.05
N GLU A 14 5.07 -16.42 4.34
CA GLU A 14 4.04 -16.55 5.38
C GLU A 14 3.20 -15.28 5.48
N ALA A 15 3.82 -14.10 5.37
CA ALA A 15 3.12 -12.83 5.32
C ALA A 15 2.19 -12.71 4.11
N LEU A 16 2.64 -13.15 2.93
CA LEU A 16 1.81 -13.17 1.72
C LEU A 16 0.61 -14.13 1.86
N VAL A 17 0.82 -15.32 2.41
CA VAL A 17 -0.27 -16.26 2.69
C VAL A 17 -1.27 -15.62 3.65
N ALA A 18 -0.81 -15.04 4.76
CA ALA A 18 -1.67 -14.36 5.72
C ALA A 18 -2.47 -13.22 5.08
N LEU A 19 -1.85 -12.39 4.24
CA LEU A 19 -2.54 -11.34 3.48
C LEU A 19 -3.70 -11.88 2.63
N LEU A 20 -3.52 -13.04 2.00
CA LEU A 20 -4.52 -13.63 1.12
C LEU A 20 -5.61 -14.41 1.87
N THR A 21 -5.35 -14.90 3.07
CA THR A 21 -6.28 -15.77 3.81
C THR A 21 -6.94 -15.12 5.01
N GLU A 22 -6.26 -14.20 5.70
CA GLU A 22 -6.75 -13.59 6.94
C GLU A 22 -7.42 -12.22 6.71
N PHE A 23 -7.21 -11.61 5.54
CA PHE A 23 -7.70 -10.28 5.19
C PHE A 23 -8.66 -10.28 3.99
N GLU A 24 -9.33 -11.41 3.72
CA GLU A 24 -10.25 -11.59 2.58
C GLU A 24 -11.41 -10.58 2.54
N GLY A 25 -11.76 -9.98 3.68
CA GLY A 25 -12.81 -8.96 3.80
C GLY A 25 -12.34 -7.54 3.47
N LEU A 26 -11.05 -7.32 3.19
CA LEU A 26 -10.52 -6.00 2.87
C LEU A 26 -10.66 -5.64 1.38
N PRO A 27 -10.63 -4.34 1.06
CA PRO A 27 -10.60 -3.87 -0.32
C PRO A 27 -9.44 -4.48 -1.11
N LEU A 28 -9.66 -4.79 -2.39
CA LEU A 28 -8.63 -5.38 -3.23
C LEU A 28 -7.44 -4.43 -3.41
N ALA A 29 -6.24 -4.90 -3.06
CA ALA A 29 -4.98 -4.20 -3.30
C ALA A 29 -4.16 -4.94 -4.36
N ALA A 30 -3.39 -4.19 -5.15
CA ALA A 30 -2.31 -4.77 -5.93
C ALA A 30 -1.18 -5.20 -5.00
N ILE A 31 -0.67 -6.41 -5.17
CA ILE A 31 0.43 -6.95 -4.37
C ILE A 31 1.68 -7.03 -5.25
N SER A 32 2.79 -6.44 -4.80
CA SER A 32 4.07 -6.53 -5.50
C SER A 32 5.21 -6.94 -4.56
N LEU A 33 6.20 -7.66 -5.12
CA LEU A 33 7.41 -8.08 -4.43
C LEU A 33 8.63 -7.50 -5.13
N CYS A 34 9.50 -6.83 -4.37
CA CYS A 34 10.69 -6.20 -4.92
C CYS A 34 11.89 -7.16 -4.86
N ALA A 35 12.66 -7.23 -5.95
CA ALA A 35 13.93 -7.96 -5.95
C ALA A 35 15.05 -7.21 -5.21
N ILE A 36 14.88 -5.90 -4.94
CA ILE A 36 15.83 -5.07 -4.19
C ILE A 36 15.60 -5.21 -2.68
N TYR A 37 14.33 -5.09 -2.26
CA TYR A 37 13.89 -5.24 -0.87
C TYR A 37 13.18 -6.59 -0.69
N THR A 38 13.95 -7.65 -0.49
CA THR A 38 13.44 -9.02 -0.59
C THR A 38 12.56 -9.46 0.59
N ASN A 39 12.57 -8.71 1.70
CA ASN A 39 11.69 -8.91 2.87
C ASN A 39 10.53 -7.88 2.93
N ARG A 40 10.13 -7.34 1.77
CA ARG A 40 9.07 -6.32 1.67
C ARG A 40 7.96 -6.77 0.71
N ILE A 41 6.72 -6.62 1.16
CA ILE A 41 5.50 -6.72 0.35
C ILE A 41 4.95 -5.31 0.17
N GLU A 42 4.70 -4.90 -1.06
CA GLU A 42 4.01 -3.64 -1.34
C GLU A 42 2.53 -3.93 -1.62
N LEU A 43 1.65 -3.22 -0.92
CA LEU A 43 0.21 -3.20 -1.14
C LEU A 43 -0.17 -1.84 -1.71
N THR A 44 -0.65 -1.85 -2.96
CA THR A 44 -0.97 -0.62 -3.68
C THR A 44 -2.46 -0.52 -3.99
N LEU A 45 -3.06 0.58 -3.57
CA LEU A 45 -4.47 0.91 -3.78
C LEU A 45 -4.57 2.08 -4.76
N HIS A 46 -5.45 1.96 -5.76
CA HIS A 46 -5.71 3.01 -6.74
C HIS A 46 -7.12 3.54 -6.54
N SER A 47 -7.22 4.67 -5.85
CA SER A 47 -8.47 5.35 -5.60
C SER A 47 -8.76 6.37 -6.71
N ILE A 48 -9.20 5.88 -7.86
CA ILE A 48 -9.46 6.74 -9.04
C ILE A 48 -10.72 7.60 -8.82
N ASN A 49 -11.69 7.12 -8.02
CA ASN A 49 -12.97 7.81 -7.78
C ASN A 49 -13.43 7.78 -6.31
N SER A 50 -12.58 7.38 -5.37
CA SER A 50 -12.95 7.09 -3.98
C SER A 50 -12.13 7.90 -2.98
N THR A 51 -12.66 8.02 -1.77
CA THR A 51 -11.92 8.48 -0.59
C THR A 51 -10.77 7.50 -0.27
N PHE A 52 -9.74 7.94 0.46
CA PHE A 52 -8.70 7.07 1.03
C PHE A 52 -9.23 6.09 2.12
N ALA A 53 -10.53 5.77 2.13
CA ALA A 53 -11.15 4.84 3.07
C ALA A 53 -10.57 3.42 2.92
N ASP A 54 -10.28 2.97 1.70
CA ASP A 54 -9.67 1.66 1.48
C ASP A 54 -8.27 1.58 2.09
N PHE A 55 -7.50 2.68 2.01
CA PHE A 55 -6.21 2.79 2.66
C PHE A 55 -6.35 2.70 4.18
N GLU A 56 -7.32 3.41 4.75
CA GLU A 56 -7.56 3.37 6.20
C GLU A 56 -7.99 1.98 6.68
N ALA A 57 -8.83 1.27 5.93
CA ALA A 57 -9.23 -0.11 6.24
C ALA A 57 -8.01 -1.04 6.31
N TRP A 58 -7.10 -0.93 5.34
CA TRP A 58 -5.83 -1.67 5.33
C TRP A 58 -4.90 -1.24 6.47
N ARG A 59 -4.75 0.07 6.71
CA ARG A 59 -3.92 0.62 7.79
C ARG A 59 -4.35 0.07 9.16
N GLU A 60 -5.65 0.08 9.44
CA GLU A 60 -6.21 -0.42 10.70
C GLU A 60 -6.04 -1.92 10.85
N ALA A 61 -6.31 -2.69 9.79
CA ALA A 61 -6.15 -4.14 9.82
C ALA A 61 -4.69 -4.56 10.05
N LEU A 62 -3.73 -3.83 9.46
CA LEU A 62 -2.30 -4.01 9.66
C LEU A 62 -1.78 -3.37 10.97
N ARG A 63 -2.67 -2.73 11.75
CA ARG A 63 -2.38 -2.05 13.01
C ARG A 63 -1.29 -0.97 12.89
N ILE A 64 -1.22 -0.31 11.74
CA ILE A 64 -0.29 0.78 11.49
C ILE A 64 -0.83 2.06 12.16
N PRO A 65 -0.06 2.77 13.01
CA PRO A 65 -0.53 4.01 13.63
C PRO A 65 -0.83 5.09 12.60
N SER A 66 -1.88 5.89 12.80
CA SER A 66 -2.22 7.00 11.89
C SER A 66 -1.09 8.05 11.79
N GLY A 67 -0.35 8.27 12.88
CA GLY A 67 0.81 9.16 12.89
C GLY A 67 2.03 8.64 12.11
N ALA A 68 1.99 7.40 11.61
CA ALA A 68 3.03 6.82 10.76
C ALA A 68 2.71 6.97 9.26
N VAL A 69 1.58 7.59 8.92
CA VAL A 69 1.20 7.84 7.52
C VAL A 69 1.93 9.07 6.99
N GLU A 70 2.71 8.89 5.95
CA GLU A 70 3.32 9.94 5.16
C GLU A 70 2.41 10.34 3.99
N THR A 71 2.38 11.63 3.67
CA THR A 71 1.69 12.16 2.50
C THR A 71 2.68 12.71 1.49
N ARG A 72 2.47 12.42 0.21
CA ARG A 72 3.28 12.97 -0.90
C ARG A 72 2.37 13.42 -2.02
N THR A 73 2.67 14.58 -2.60
CA THR A 73 1.91 15.13 -3.73
C THR A 73 2.72 15.09 -5.01
N PHE A 74 2.10 14.63 -6.09
CA PHE A 74 2.66 14.55 -7.44
C PHE A 74 1.71 15.24 -8.42
N ASP A 75 1.97 16.49 -8.78
CA ASP A 75 1.10 17.29 -9.64
C ASP A 75 -0.39 17.21 -9.21
N GLN A 76 -1.21 16.41 -9.89
CA GLN A 76 -2.64 16.22 -9.60
C GLN A 76 -2.96 14.99 -8.72
N THR A 77 -1.96 14.25 -8.25
CA THR A 77 -2.09 13.02 -7.46
C THR A 77 -1.59 13.21 -6.04
N LEU A 78 -2.35 12.75 -5.07
CA LEU A 78 -1.94 12.58 -3.68
C LEU A 78 -1.65 11.10 -3.42
N ALA A 79 -0.52 10.81 -2.80
CA ALA A 79 -0.14 9.50 -2.31
C ALA A 79 -0.13 9.49 -0.78
N LEU A 80 -0.76 8.47 -0.19
CA LEU A 80 -0.58 8.10 1.21
C LEU A 80 0.34 6.89 1.25
N GLN A 81 1.33 6.93 2.14
CA GLN A 81 2.28 5.84 2.34
C GLN A 81 2.41 5.54 3.81
N ALA A 82 2.41 4.26 4.18
CA ALA A 82 2.76 3.84 5.53
C ALA A 82 3.46 2.48 5.51
N GLU A 83 4.27 2.21 6.53
CA GLU A 83 4.97 0.94 6.69
C GLU A 83 4.51 0.23 7.97
N GLY A 84 4.27 -1.07 7.85
CA GLY A 84 3.93 -1.97 8.95
C GLY A 84 4.78 -3.23 8.93
N SER A 85 4.54 -4.12 9.88
CA SER A 85 5.18 -5.44 9.94
C SER A 85 4.14 -6.54 10.08
N LEU A 86 4.26 -7.58 9.26
CA LEU A 86 3.41 -8.75 9.31
C LEU A 86 4.29 -10.00 9.26
N LEU A 87 4.22 -10.84 10.30
CA LEU A 87 4.98 -12.09 10.40
C LEU A 87 6.50 -11.92 10.14
N GLY A 88 7.08 -10.78 10.55
CA GLY A 88 8.51 -10.48 10.36
C GLY A 88 8.87 -9.84 9.01
N SER A 89 7.92 -9.72 8.10
CA SER A 89 8.09 -9.01 6.82
C SER A 89 7.59 -7.58 6.90
N THR A 90 8.26 -6.68 6.17
CA THR A 90 7.79 -5.31 6.00
C THR A 90 6.61 -5.30 5.04
N VAL A 91 5.54 -4.61 5.41
CA VAL A 91 4.41 -4.33 4.51
C VAL A 91 4.38 -2.83 4.25
N GLU A 92 4.64 -2.44 3.01
CA GLU A 92 4.52 -1.05 2.55
C GLU A 92 3.13 -0.88 1.96
N LEU A 93 2.30 -0.04 2.58
CA LEU A 93 0.95 0.28 2.12
C LEU A 93 0.99 1.63 1.41
N VAL A 94 0.57 1.66 0.16
CA VAL A 94 0.53 2.86 -0.67
C VAL A 94 -0.87 3.02 -1.26
N ALA A 95 -1.40 4.23 -1.20
CA ALA A 95 -2.61 4.57 -1.93
C ALA A 95 -2.40 5.82 -2.77
N TYR A 96 -2.88 5.78 -4.01
CA TYR A 96 -2.89 6.92 -4.91
C TYR A 96 -4.32 7.39 -5.13
N GLY A 97 -4.54 8.69 -5.09
CA GLY A 97 -5.83 9.31 -5.42
C GLY A 97 -5.66 10.74 -5.92
N PRO A 98 -6.71 11.37 -6.43
CA PRO A 98 -6.65 12.75 -6.89
C PRO A 98 -6.36 13.72 -5.73
N LEU A 99 -5.56 14.75 -6.00
CA LEU A 99 -5.36 15.86 -5.08
C LEU A 99 -6.67 16.64 -4.94
N LEU A 100 -7.10 16.95 -3.72
CA LEU A 100 -8.40 17.62 -3.48
C LEU A 100 -8.59 18.93 -4.28
N SER A 101 -7.50 19.66 -4.55
CA SER A 101 -7.54 20.86 -5.39
C SER A 101 -7.79 20.58 -6.87
N ALA A 102 -7.40 19.40 -7.37
CA ALA A 102 -7.73 18.96 -8.73
C ALA A 102 -9.23 18.63 -8.85
N ILE A 103 -9.80 17.96 -7.84
CA ILE A 103 -11.24 17.61 -7.79
C ILE A 103 -12.10 18.88 -7.76
N ALA A 104 -11.68 19.91 -7.02
CA ALA A 104 -12.37 21.20 -6.96
C ALA A 104 -12.40 21.93 -8.32
N THR A 105 -11.41 21.70 -9.17
CA THR A 105 -11.32 22.36 -10.49
C THR A 105 -12.27 21.72 -11.51
N GLU A 106 -12.46 20.39 -11.48
CA GLU A 106 -13.44 19.72 -12.34
C GLU A 106 -14.88 20.02 -11.95
N THR A 107 -15.17 20.16 -10.65
CA THR A 107 -16.55 20.39 -10.17
C THR A 107 -17.09 21.79 -10.51
N VAL A 108 -16.22 22.77 -10.74
CA VAL A 108 -16.61 24.16 -11.09
C VAL A 108 -16.69 24.39 -12.59
N ALA A 109 -16.15 23.46 -13.40
CA ALA A 109 -16.12 23.56 -14.86
C ALA A 109 -17.25 22.77 -15.57
N ALA A 110 -18.12 22.09 -14.82
CA ALA A 110 -19.27 21.30 -15.31
C ALA A 110 -20.60 22.01 -15.04
#